data_AF-A0A4Q0Z1X6-F1
#
_entry.id   AF-A0A4Q0Z1X6-F1
#
_cell.length_a   1.000
_cell.length_b   1.000
_cell.length_c   1.000
_cell.angle_alpha   90.00
_cell.angle_beta   90.00
_cell.angle_gamma   90.00
#
_symmetry.space_group_name_H-M   'P 1'
#
loop_
_entity.id
_entity.type
_entity.pdbx_description
1 polymer ?
#
loop_
_entity_poly.entity_id
_entity_poly.type
_entity_poly.pdbx_seq_one_letter_code
_entity_poly.pdbx_strand_id
1 'polypeptide(L)'
;MNNFPKQEKVVDAILNGIVNAKNNFLFWTNDRLSLSYGPHKIVTIHIAQEIAKIEEHTPEIFINATVTDILRCSLPDRDEYPNFMTKRDLTEGTFSITLDERIPHSNHNDSISRVIISVKNNVINTKKEYLDEVDRICKMIQRDENYKESSLDYGVFTFYSDITKDARKKLDKRIPEIIKNFDKVVANYDNLKATFKGGEIHKTKDDEEWSMSCYIIEPFFK
;
A
#
# COMPACT_ATOMS: atom_id res chain seq x y z
N MET A 1 -7.75 0.34 24.65
CA MET A 1 -7.85 -0.80 23.72
C MET A 1 -7.63 -0.22 22.35
N ASN A 2 -6.82 -0.85 21.49
CA ASN A 2 -6.52 -0.29 20.17
C ASN A 2 -7.78 -0.44 19.31
N ASN A 3 -8.43 0.67 18.93
CA ASN A 3 -9.69 0.64 18.17
C ASN A 3 -9.46 0.51 16.65
N PHE A 4 -8.40 -0.19 16.27
CA PHE A 4 -7.96 -0.30 14.88
C PHE A 4 -7.77 -1.77 14.48
N PRO A 5 -8.00 -2.16 13.21
CA PRO A 5 -7.86 -3.55 12.80
C PRO A 5 -6.42 -4.06 12.94
N LYS A 6 -6.29 -5.36 13.17
CA LYS A 6 -4.98 -6.03 13.10
C LYS A 6 -4.41 -5.95 11.69
N GLN A 7 -3.09 -5.76 11.57
CA GLN A 7 -2.38 -5.68 10.29
C GLN A 7 -2.71 -6.87 9.37
N GLU A 8 -2.75 -8.09 9.91
CA GLU A 8 -3.10 -9.29 9.15
C GLU A 8 -4.47 -9.19 8.46
N LYS A 9 -5.49 -8.66 9.15
CA LYS A 9 -6.84 -8.48 8.60
C LYS A 9 -6.86 -7.46 7.47
N VAL A 10 -6.11 -6.38 7.60
CA VAL A 10 -5.95 -5.37 6.55
C VAL A 10 -5.25 -5.97 5.33
N VAL A 11 -4.16 -6.73 5.54
CA VAL A 11 -3.41 -7.35 4.44
C VAL A 11 -4.25 -8.39 3.71
N ASP A 12 -5.01 -9.22 4.43
CA ASP A 12 -5.94 -10.19 3.83
C ASP A 12 -7.03 -9.48 3.01
N ALA A 13 -7.60 -8.39 3.53
CA ALA A 13 -8.57 -7.58 2.80
C ALA A 13 -7.97 -6.96 1.52
N ILE A 14 -6.70 -6.50 1.56
CA ILE A 14 -6.00 -6.01 0.37
C ILE A 14 -5.90 -7.11 -0.69
N LEU A 15 -5.41 -8.30 -0.32
CA LEU A 15 -5.24 -9.41 -1.27
C LEU A 15 -6.59 -9.85 -1.85
N ASN A 16 -7.63 -9.99 -1.01
CA ASN A 16 -8.99 -10.29 -1.46
C ASN A 16 -9.55 -9.21 -2.39
N GLY A 17 -9.24 -7.94 -2.12
CA GLY A 17 -9.66 -6.82 -2.97
C GLY A 17 -9.05 -6.88 -4.36
N ILE A 18 -7.79 -7.30 -4.47
CA ILE A 18 -7.12 -7.51 -5.76
C ILE A 18 -7.77 -8.67 -6.52
N VAL A 19 -8.10 -9.79 -5.84
CA VAL A 19 -8.82 -10.91 -6.46
C VAL A 19 -10.17 -10.45 -7.01
N ASN A 20 -10.94 -9.71 -6.21
CA ASN A 20 -12.25 -9.22 -6.61
C ASN A 20 -12.16 -8.21 -7.75
N ALA A 21 -11.17 -7.30 -7.73
CA ALA A 21 -10.88 -6.41 -8.85
C ALA A 21 -10.57 -7.18 -10.13
N LYS A 22 -9.72 -8.21 -10.05
CA LYS A 22 -9.36 -9.07 -11.19
C LYS A 22 -10.59 -9.75 -11.77
N ASN A 23 -11.38 -10.40 -10.93
CA ASN A 23 -12.55 -11.16 -11.38
C ASN A 23 -13.61 -10.24 -12.01
N ASN A 24 -13.85 -9.07 -11.42
CA ASN A 24 -14.76 -8.08 -12.00
C ASN A 24 -14.24 -7.50 -13.32
N PHE A 25 -12.94 -7.20 -13.43
CA PHE A 25 -12.38 -6.68 -14.67
C PHE A 25 -12.41 -7.70 -15.82
N LEU A 26 -12.10 -8.96 -15.51
CA LEU A 26 -12.24 -10.06 -16.47
C LEU A 26 -13.68 -10.18 -16.94
N PHE A 27 -14.64 -10.16 -16.01
CA PHE A 27 -16.06 -10.19 -16.35
C PHE A 27 -16.47 -9.01 -17.25
N TRP A 28 -16.05 -7.77 -16.93
CA TRP A 28 -16.35 -6.58 -17.73
C TRP A 28 -15.78 -6.65 -19.15
N THR A 29 -14.65 -7.33 -19.31
CA THR A 29 -13.96 -7.46 -20.59
C THR A 29 -14.27 -8.77 -21.30
N ASN A 30 -15.21 -9.56 -20.77
CA ASN A 30 -15.54 -10.91 -21.26
C ASN A 30 -14.29 -11.77 -21.43
N ASP A 31 -13.47 -11.82 -20.38
CA ASP A 31 -12.21 -12.55 -20.26
C ASP A 31 -11.15 -12.16 -21.31
N ARG A 32 -11.32 -11.03 -22.01
CA ARG A 32 -10.40 -10.60 -23.07
C ARG A 32 -9.12 -9.98 -22.53
N LEU A 33 -9.19 -9.26 -21.40
CA LEU A 33 -8.08 -8.48 -20.87
C LEU A 33 -7.79 -8.84 -19.41
N SER A 34 -6.51 -8.94 -19.08
CA SER A 34 -6.05 -9.07 -17.71
C SER A 34 -6.13 -7.73 -16.96
N LEU A 35 -6.14 -7.79 -15.62
CA LEU A 35 -6.28 -6.61 -14.76
C LEU A 35 -5.17 -5.55 -14.95
N SER A 36 -4.02 -5.90 -15.55
CA SER A 36 -2.98 -4.92 -15.91
C SER A 36 -3.36 -3.94 -17.00
N TYR A 37 -4.36 -4.28 -17.84
CA TYR A 37 -4.94 -3.35 -18.81
C TYR A 37 -6.03 -2.46 -18.19
N GLY A 38 -6.46 -2.77 -16.96
CA GLY A 38 -7.47 -2.02 -16.25
C GLY A 38 -6.95 -0.68 -15.72
N PRO A 39 -7.86 0.25 -15.40
CA PRO A 39 -7.48 1.46 -14.71
C PRO A 39 -7.04 1.12 -13.29
N HIS A 40 -5.89 1.63 -12.84
CA HIS A 40 -5.38 1.43 -11.46
C HIS A 40 -6.45 1.61 -10.37
N LYS A 41 -7.37 2.57 -10.57
CA LYS A 41 -8.45 2.88 -9.62
C LYS A 41 -9.42 1.73 -9.38
N ILE A 42 -9.60 0.80 -10.33
CA ILE A 42 -10.45 -0.36 -10.09
C ILE A 42 -9.92 -1.18 -8.92
N VAL A 43 -8.60 -1.38 -8.84
CA VAL A 43 -7.96 -2.15 -7.77
C VAL A 43 -8.09 -1.42 -6.44
N THR A 44 -7.85 -0.11 -6.43
CA THR A 44 -8.00 0.72 -5.24
C THR A 44 -9.41 0.62 -4.64
N ILE A 45 -10.46 0.73 -5.46
CA ILE A 45 -11.85 0.70 -4.98
C ILE A 45 -12.24 -0.66 -4.42
N HIS A 46 -11.83 -1.77 -5.06
CA HIS A 46 -12.15 -3.10 -4.54
C HIS A 46 -11.39 -3.42 -3.25
N ILE A 47 -10.14 -2.98 -3.12
CA ILE A 47 -9.41 -3.06 -1.86
C ILE A 47 -10.17 -2.30 -0.76
N ALA A 48 -10.60 -1.06 -1.03
CA ALA A 48 -11.36 -0.28 -0.06
C ALA A 48 -12.68 -0.97 0.34
N GLN A 49 -13.38 -1.59 -0.61
CA GLN A 49 -14.60 -2.36 -0.34
C GLN A 49 -14.34 -3.58 0.55
N GLU A 50 -13.25 -4.32 0.34
CA GLU A 50 -12.90 -5.44 1.22
C GLU A 50 -12.46 -4.98 2.61
N ILE A 51 -11.71 -3.88 2.71
CA ILE A 51 -11.33 -3.31 4.02
C ILE A 51 -12.58 -2.86 4.79
N ALA A 52 -13.58 -2.30 4.10
CA ALA A 52 -14.84 -1.88 4.71
C ALA A 52 -15.68 -3.04 5.30
N LYS A 53 -15.38 -4.30 4.93
CA LYS A 53 -16.03 -5.49 5.50
C LYS A 53 -15.41 -5.95 6.82
N ILE A 54 -14.31 -5.32 7.27
CA ILE A 54 -13.72 -5.63 8.57
C ILE A 54 -14.63 -5.05 9.66
N GLU A 55 -15.43 -5.90 10.30
CA GLU A 55 -16.41 -5.47 11.34
C GLU A 55 -15.74 -5.09 12.67
N GLU A 56 -14.73 -5.85 13.10
CA GLU A 56 -14.00 -5.56 14.33
C GLU A 56 -13.06 -4.37 14.09
N HIS A 57 -13.32 -3.26 14.79
CA HIS A 57 -12.51 -2.05 14.71
C HIS A 57 -12.44 -1.43 13.30
N THR A 58 -13.57 -1.39 12.58
CA THR A 58 -13.65 -0.86 11.20
C THR A 58 -12.97 0.51 11.05
N PRO A 59 -11.97 0.65 10.17
CA PRO A 59 -11.27 1.91 9.98
C PRO A 59 -12.13 2.89 9.17
N GLU A 60 -11.74 4.17 9.19
CA GLU A 60 -12.17 5.12 8.17
C GLU A 60 -11.25 5.02 6.96
N ILE A 61 -11.81 5.14 5.75
CA ILE A 61 -11.10 4.83 4.51
C ILE A 61 -11.10 6.08 3.63
N PHE A 62 -9.92 6.62 3.37
CA PHE A 62 -9.72 7.78 2.52
C PHE A 62 -9.01 7.35 1.23
N ILE A 63 -9.51 7.80 0.09
CA ILE A 63 -8.93 7.50 -1.22
C ILE A 63 -8.22 8.74 -1.73
N ASN A 64 -6.96 8.61 -2.18
CA ASN A 64 -6.14 9.73 -2.64
C ASN A 64 -5.89 10.82 -1.59
N ALA A 65 -5.79 10.49 -0.31
CA ALA A 65 -5.36 11.45 0.70
C ALA A 65 -3.96 11.99 0.35
N THR A 66 -3.76 13.30 0.53
CA THR A 66 -2.49 13.95 0.25
C THR A 66 -1.47 13.67 1.35
N VAL A 67 -0.18 13.83 1.05
CA VAL A 67 0.88 13.71 2.08
C VAL A 67 0.60 14.69 3.21
N THR A 68 0.26 15.94 2.88
CA THR A 68 -0.09 16.97 3.87
C THR A 68 -1.26 16.56 4.75
N ASP A 69 -2.36 16.06 4.19
CA ASP A 69 -3.53 15.67 4.98
C ASP A 69 -3.20 14.53 5.96
N ILE A 70 -2.45 13.53 5.50
CA ILE A 70 -2.04 12.39 6.32
C ILE A 70 -1.11 12.85 7.45
N LEU A 71 -0.16 13.74 7.18
CA LEU A 71 0.75 14.26 8.21
C LEU A 71 0.02 15.07 9.26
N ARG A 72 -0.94 15.92 8.87
CA ARG A 72 -1.78 16.66 9.82
C ARG A 72 -2.59 15.73 10.72
N CYS A 73 -2.91 14.53 10.28
CA CYS A 73 -3.65 13.54 11.06
C CYS A 73 -2.75 12.50 11.73
N SER A 74 -1.42 12.60 11.61
CA SER A 74 -0.52 11.60 12.17
C SER A 74 0.70 12.12 12.91
N LEU A 75 1.01 13.41 12.82
CA LEU A 75 2.01 14.05 13.65
C LEU A 75 1.39 14.49 14.99
N PRO A 76 2.18 14.49 16.08
CA PRO A 76 1.73 15.00 17.38
C PRO A 76 1.30 16.48 17.31
N ASP A 77 2.05 17.27 16.54
CA ASP A 77 1.70 18.63 16.17
C ASP A 77 1.34 18.68 14.69
N ARG A 78 0.12 19.11 14.39
CA ARG A 78 -0.45 19.13 13.04
C ARG A 78 0.23 20.19 12.18
N ASP A 79 0.73 21.27 12.78
CA ASP A 79 1.32 22.40 12.06
C ASP A 79 2.79 22.15 11.69
N GLU A 80 3.40 21.08 12.20
CA GLU A 80 4.78 20.67 11.90
C GLU A 80 4.95 19.98 10.54
N TYR A 81 3.86 19.67 9.82
CA TYR A 81 3.95 18.98 8.52
C TYR A 81 4.90 19.65 7.49
N PRO A 82 5.01 20.99 7.36
CA PRO A 82 5.93 21.59 6.40
C PRO A 82 7.39 21.35 6.76
N ASN A 83 7.70 21.41 8.06
CA ASN A 83 9.03 21.13 8.61
C ASN A 83 9.37 19.66 8.43
N PHE A 84 8.43 18.75 8.73
CA PHE A 84 8.57 17.32 8.50
C PHE A 84 8.90 17.03 7.03
N MET A 85 8.13 17.59 6.10
CA MET A 85 8.32 17.38 4.66
C MET A 85 9.68 17.90 4.19
N THR A 86 10.06 19.11 4.61
CA THR A 86 11.33 19.73 4.23
C THR A 86 12.53 18.94 4.75
N LYS A 87 12.52 18.54 6.03
CA LYS A 87 13.62 17.78 6.64
C LYS A 87 13.83 16.40 6.00
N ARG A 88 12.76 15.80 5.46
CA ARG A 88 12.77 14.45 4.89
C ARG A 88 12.82 14.44 3.37
N ASP A 89 13.00 15.60 2.72
CA ASP A 89 12.94 15.73 1.26
C ASP A 89 11.71 15.00 0.69
N LEU A 90 10.55 15.30 1.30
CA LEU A 90 9.29 14.67 0.98
C LEU A 90 8.46 15.64 0.12
N THR A 91 8.22 15.24 -1.12
CA THR A 91 7.37 16.01 -2.03
C THR A 91 5.89 15.76 -1.74
N GLU A 92 5.07 16.76 -2.01
CA GLU A 92 3.61 16.58 -2.04
C GLU A 92 3.22 15.47 -3.03
N GLY A 93 2.12 14.79 -2.73
CA GLY A 93 1.63 13.66 -3.51
C GLY A 93 0.45 13.00 -2.82
N THR A 94 0.00 11.85 -3.31
CA THR A 94 -1.11 11.12 -2.70
C THR A 94 -0.77 9.67 -2.45
N PHE A 95 -1.46 9.08 -1.47
CA PHE A 95 -1.51 7.64 -1.28
C PHE A 95 -2.83 7.08 -1.81
N SER A 96 -2.81 5.86 -2.34
CA SER A 96 -4.00 5.29 -2.98
C SER A 96 -5.13 5.08 -1.98
N ILE A 97 -4.79 4.62 -0.78
CA ILE A 97 -5.71 4.44 0.35
C ILE A 97 -4.97 4.90 1.62
N THR A 98 -5.66 5.63 2.50
CA THR A 98 -5.25 5.87 3.89
C THR A 98 -6.33 5.32 4.80
N LEU A 99 -5.91 4.66 5.88
CA LEU A 99 -6.80 4.13 6.90
C LEU A 99 -6.59 4.90 8.20
N ASP A 100 -7.67 5.46 8.70
CA ASP A 100 -7.67 6.24 9.92
C ASP A 100 -8.47 5.51 11.01
N GLU A 101 -8.12 5.77 12.27
CA GLU A 101 -8.87 5.25 13.41
C GLU A 101 -10.26 5.88 13.45
N ARG A 102 -11.28 5.02 13.54
CA ARG A 102 -12.67 5.48 13.61
C ARG A 102 -12.96 6.03 15.00
N ILE A 103 -13.19 7.34 15.06
CA ILE A 103 -13.53 8.07 16.28
C ILE A 103 -14.79 8.93 16.07
N PRO A 104 -15.52 9.30 17.14
CA PRO A 104 -16.56 10.31 17.04
C PRO A 104 -15.95 11.67 16.68
N HIS A 105 -16.34 12.20 15.52
CA HIS A 105 -15.86 13.49 15.03
C HIS A 105 -16.58 14.65 15.70
N SER A 106 -15.83 15.57 16.28
CA SER A 106 -16.36 16.88 16.71
C SER A 106 -16.30 17.89 15.56
N ASN A 107 -15.33 17.74 14.66
CA ASN A 107 -15.19 18.55 13.45
C ASN A 107 -14.54 17.74 12.31
N HIS A 108 -14.46 18.31 11.10
CA HIS A 108 -13.96 17.62 9.90
C HIS A 108 -12.45 17.35 9.91
N ASN A 109 -11.72 17.93 10.86
CA ASN A 109 -10.30 17.72 11.03
C ASN A 109 -9.99 16.66 12.09
N ASP A 110 -10.98 16.08 12.75
CA ASP A 110 -10.70 15.02 13.72
C ASP A 110 -10.39 13.75 12.93
N SER A 111 -9.12 13.36 12.84
CA SER A 111 -8.75 12.08 12.27
C SER A 111 -7.37 11.66 12.76
N ILE A 112 -7.15 10.36 12.82
CA ILE A 112 -5.90 9.76 13.28
C ILE A 112 -5.45 8.75 12.23
N SER A 113 -4.52 9.13 11.38
CA SER A 113 -4.03 8.26 10.31
C SER A 113 -3.11 7.18 10.87
N ARG A 114 -3.43 5.92 10.54
CA ARG A 114 -2.72 4.73 11.03
C ARG A 114 -1.97 4.01 9.91
N VAL A 115 -2.56 3.92 8.71
CA VAL A 115 -1.98 3.13 7.62
C VAL A 115 -2.04 3.88 6.30
N ILE A 116 -0.96 3.83 5.53
CA ILE A 116 -0.89 4.33 4.16
C ILE A 116 -0.66 3.20 3.17
N ILE A 117 -1.37 3.21 2.04
CA ILE A 117 -1.32 2.13 1.05
C ILE A 117 -1.14 2.74 -0.34
N SER A 118 -0.08 2.34 -1.03
CA SER A 118 0.14 2.56 -2.46
C SER A 118 -0.29 1.33 -3.23
N VAL A 119 -1.11 1.51 -4.26
CA VAL A 119 -1.63 0.42 -5.09
C VAL A 119 -1.07 0.57 -6.51
N LYS A 120 -0.70 -0.54 -7.16
CA LYS A 120 -0.31 -0.58 -8.59
C LYS A 120 -0.83 -1.84 -9.25
N ASN A 121 -1.27 -1.77 -10.50
CA ASN A 121 -1.91 -2.92 -11.17
C ASN A 121 -1.14 -3.49 -12.35
N ASN A 122 0.13 -3.13 -12.56
CA ASN A 122 0.95 -3.69 -13.64
C ASN A 122 2.46 -3.67 -13.30
N VAL A 123 2.84 -4.37 -12.22
CA VAL A 123 4.22 -4.33 -11.68
C VAL A 123 5.01 -5.56 -12.12
N ILE A 124 5.47 -5.56 -13.37
CA ILE A 124 6.23 -6.70 -13.94
C ILE A 124 7.76 -6.55 -13.83
N ASN A 125 8.25 -5.34 -13.57
CA ASN A 125 9.66 -5.01 -13.38
C ASN A 125 9.77 -3.89 -12.33
N THR A 126 10.92 -3.80 -11.67
CA THR A 126 11.26 -2.59 -10.89
C THR A 126 11.35 -1.38 -11.82
N LYS A 127 10.67 -0.30 -11.46
CA LYS A 127 10.79 1.01 -12.11
C LYS A 127 11.10 2.05 -11.05
N LYS A 128 11.73 3.16 -11.47
CA LYS A 128 12.01 4.30 -10.58
C LYS A 128 10.76 4.78 -9.86
N GLU A 129 9.62 4.88 -10.55
CA GLU A 129 8.33 5.27 -9.95
C GLU A 129 7.91 4.38 -8.76
N TYR A 130 8.21 3.07 -8.78
CA TYR A 130 7.87 2.16 -7.68
C TYR A 130 8.86 2.30 -6.52
N LEU A 131 10.13 2.54 -6.83
CA LEU A 131 11.16 2.80 -5.81
C LEU A 131 10.89 4.12 -5.10
N ASP A 132 10.52 5.16 -5.84
CA ASP A 132 10.18 6.48 -5.30
C ASP A 132 8.92 6.39 -4.40
N GLU A 133 7.96 5.52 -4.72
CA GLU A 133 6.80 5.28 -3.85
C GLU A 133 7.15 4.51 -2.57
N VAL A 134 8.00 3.49 -2.66
CA VAL A 134 8.52 2.78 -1.48
C VAL A 134 9.32 3.74 -0.60
N ASP A 135 10.18 4.57 -1.19
CA ASP A 135 10.94 5.62 -0.49
C ASP A 135 10.01 6.63 0.20
N ARG A 136 8.94 7.05 -0.48
CA ARG A 136 7.91 7.93 0.12
C ARG A 136 7.24 7.28 1.31
N ILE A 137 6.88 6.00 1.24
CA ILE A 137 6.34 5.27 2.40
C ILE A 137 7.34 5.28 3.55
N CYS A 138 8.61 4.95 3.28
CA CYS A 138 9.67 4.97 4.29
C CYS A 138 9.80 6.34 4.96
N LYS A 139 9.85 7.42 4.17
CA LYS A 139 9.92 8.80 4.67
C LYS A 139 8.72 9.19 5.52
N MET A 140 7.52 8.70 5.20
CA MET A 140 6.32 8.95 5.99
C MET A 140 6.37 8.26 7.35
N ILE A 141 6.80 6.99 7.41
CA ILE A 141 6.63 6.16 8.61
C ILE A 141 7.88 6.08 9.50
N GLN A 142 9.08 6.40 9.00
CA GLN A 142 10.29 6.35 9.81
C GLN A 142 10.16 7.17 11.12
N ARG A 143 10.68 6.61 12.21
CA ARG A 143 10.58 7.14 13.58
C ARG A 143 11.94 7.67 14.06
N ASP A 144 12.30 8.88 13.67
CA ASP A 144 13.43 9.58 14.28
C ASP A 144 13.03 10.19 15.63
N GLU A 145 13.98 10.76 16.38
CA GLU A 145 13.75 11.32 17.71
C GLU A 145 12.65 12.39 17.77
N ASN A 146 12.46 13.16 16.70
CA ASN A 146 11.48 14.24 16.66
C ASN A 146 10.06 13.73 16.36
N TYR A 147 9.93 12.53 15.79
CA TYR A 147 8.65 12.01 15.30
C TYR A 147 8.35 10.59 15.82
N LYS A 148 8.90 10.22 16.98
CA LYS A 148 8.66 8.93 17.66
C LYS A 148 7.17 8.69 17.96
N GLU A 149 6.44 9.77 18.22
CA GLU A 149 5.03 9.73 18.64
C GLU A 149 4.03 9.82 17.48
N SER A 150 4.47 9.78 16.23
CA SER A 150 3.54 9.74 15.11
C SER A 150 2.63 8.50 15.20
N SER A 151 1.39 8.62 14.70
CA SER A 151 0.38 7.55 14.76
C SER A 151 0.42 6.57 13.58
N LEU A 152 1.23 6.81 12.54
CA LEU A 152 1.34 5.93 11.37
C LEU A 152 2.02 4.60 11.72
N ASP A 153 1.25 3.53 11.88
CA ASP A 153 1.75 2.23 12.32
C ASP A 153 2.58 1.53 11.24
N TYR A 154 2.15 1.58 9.98
CA TYR A 154 2.84 0.93 8.86
C TYR A 154 2.38 1.48 7.51
N GLY A 155 3.16 1.20 6.47
CA GLY A 155 2.78 1.44 5.09
C GLY A 155 2.81 0.17 4.25
N VAL A 156 2.01 0.14 3.18
CA VAL A 156 1.93 -1.00 2.27
C VAL A 156 2.10 -0.54 0.83
N PHE A 157 3.07 -1.10 0.13
CA PHE A 157 3.10 -1.09 -1.32
C PHE A 157 2.50 -2.40 -1.82
N THR A 158 1.28 -2.34 -2.37
CA THR A 158 0.59 -3.52 -2.90
C THR A 158 0.49 -3.44 -4.41
N PHE A 159 0.65 -4.60 -5.05
CA PHE A 159 0.63 -4.67 -6.50
C PHE A 159 0.04 -5.94 -7.07
N TYR A 160 -0.46 -5.81 -8.29
CA TYR A 160 -0.85 -6.91 -9.17
C TYR A 160 0.12 -7.00 -10.36
N SER A 161 0.43 -8.23 -10.75
CA SER A 161 1.29 -8.55 -11.89
C SER A 161 0.64 -9.64 -12.72
N ASP A 162 0.64 -9.48 -14.03
CA ASP A 162 0.36 -10.58 -14.96
C ASP A 162 1.30 -10.53 -16.16
N ILE A 163 1.52 -11.70 -16.76
CA ILE A 163 2.31 -11.86 -17.97
C ILE A 163 1.67 -12.91 -18.87
N THR A 164 1.85 -12.72 -20.17
CA THR A 164 1.40 -13.68 -21.18
C THR A 164 2.27 -14.95 -21.17
N LYS A 165 1.76 -16.02 -21.77
CA LYS A 165 2.50 -17.29 -21.93
C LYS A 165 3.86 -17.13 -22.61
N ASP A 166 4.00 -16.19 -23.53
CA ASP A 166 5.21 -15.94 -24.33
C ASP A 166 6.26 -15.08 -23.64
N ALA A 167 5.99 -14.63 -22.41
CA ALA A 167 6.92 -13.81 -21.65
C ALA A 167 8.24 -14.56 -21.37
N ARG A 168 9.36 -14.00 -21.87
CA ARG A 168 10.72 -14.58 -21.73
C ARG A 168 11.15 -14.81 -20.28
N LYS A 169 10.64 -13.99 -19.36
CA LYS A 169 10.93 -14.06 -17.93
C LYS A 169 9.62 -14.19 -17.18
N LYS A 170 9.51 -15.26 -16.38
CA LYS A 170 8.32 -15.64 -15.62
C LYS A 170 8.24 -14.93 -14.27
N LEU A 171 7.08 -14.98 -13.61
CA LEU A 171 6.83 -14.23 -12.37
C LEU A 171 7.70 -14.72 -11.20
N ASP A 172 8.05 -16.00 -11.19
CA ASP A 172 8.95 -16.66 -10.23
C ASP A 172 10.33 -15.99 -10.13
N LYS A 173 10.80 -15.39 -11.23
CA LYS A 173 12.05 -14.62 -11.27
C LYS A 173 11.83 -13.12 -11.11
N ARG A 174 10.70 -12.59 -11.57
CA ARG A 174 10.41 -11.15 -11.53
C ARG A 174 10.11 -10.67 -10.11
N ILE A 175 9.24 -11.38 -9.39
CA ILE A 175 8.79 -10.96 -8.05
C ILE A 175 9.98 -10.88 -7.09
N PRO A 176 10.85 -11.90 -6.95
CA PRO A 176 12.00 -11.80 -6.04
C PRO A 176 12.96 -10.64 -6.38
N GLU A 177 13.14 -10.31 -7.66
CA GLU A 177 13.95 -9.15 -8.05
C GLU A 177 13.31 -7.82 -7.68
N ILE A 178 11.99 -7.71 -7.82
CA ILE A 178 11.23 -6.53 -7.38
C ILE A 178 11.41 -6.35 -5.88
N ILE A 179 11.19 -7.41 -5.10
CA ILE A 179 11.31 -7.37 -3.64
C ILE A 179 12.73 -7.03 -3.22
N LYS A 180 13.75 -7.67 -3.82
CA LYS A 180 15.16 -7.35 -3.55
C LYS A 180 15.49 -5.86 -3.80
N ASN A 181 14.88 -5.22 -4.78
CA ASN A 181 15.10 -3.80 -5.02
C ASN A 181 14.32 -2.90 -4.05
N PHE A 182 13.15 -3.32 -3.58
CA PHE A 182 12.45 -2.64 -2.50
C PHE A 182 13.20 -2.76 -1.17
N ASP A 183 13.76 -3.93 -0.86
CA ASP A 183 14.58 -4.17 0.32
C ASP A 183 15.79 -3.22 0.37
N LYS A 184 16.43 -2.97 -0.78
CA LYS A 184 17.54 -1.99 -0.88
C LYS A 184 17.11 -0.56 -0.55
N VAL A 185 15.87 -0.18 -0.84
CA VAL A 185 15.36 1.15 -0.48
C VAL A 185 15.13 1.22 1.02
N VAL A 186 14.45 0.22 1.59
CA VAL A 186 14.16 0.15 3.04
C VAL A 186 15.45 0.07 3.86
N ALA A 187 16.48 -0.61 3.37
CA ALA A 187 17.78 -0.73 4.04
C ALA A 187 18.52 0.60 4.25
N ASN A 188 18.11 1.69 3.57
CA ASN A 188 18.65 3.03 3.83
C ASN A 188 18.08 3.68 5.11
N TYR A 189 17.14 3.01 5.78
CA TYR A 189 16.44 3.51 6.96
C TYR A 189 16.70 2.58 8.17
N ASP A 190 17.37 3.10 9.20
CA ASP A 190 17.90 2.29 10.31
C ASP A 190 16.85 1.67 11.25
N ASN A 191 15.61 2.18 11.18
CA ASN A 191 14.49 1.90 12.07
C ASN A 191 13.25 1.38 11.30
N LEU A 192 13.43 0.91 10.07
CA LEU A 192 12.37 0.29 9.28
C LEU A 192 12.67 -1.17 8.97
N LYS A 193 11.67 -2.02 9.09
CA LYS A 193 11.71 -3.40 8.61
C LYS A 193 10.62 -3.60 7.58
N ALA A 194 10.84 -4.55 6.68
CA ALA A 194 9.87 -4.92 5.68
C ALA A 194 9.51 -6.40 5.77
N THR A 195 8.27 -6.71 5.45
CA THR A 195 7.78 -8.09 5.27
C THR A 195 7.01 -8.19 3.97
N PHE A 196 7.04 -9.39 3.37
CA PHE A 196 6.39 -9.66 2.10
C PHE A 196 5.34 -10.74 2.29
N LYS A 197 4.10 -10.45 1.86
CA LYS A 197 2.97 -11.40 1.88
C LYS A 197 2.32 -11.47 0.49
N GLY A 198 1.88 -12.67 0.12
CA GLY A 198 1.42 -12.99 -1.22
C GLY A 198 2.58 -13.47 -2.12
N GLY A 199 2.48 -13.19 -3.42
CA GLY A 199 3.49 -13.58 -4.40
C GLY A 199 3.31 -15.00 -4.93
N GLU A 200 2.21 -15.67 -4.57
CA GLU A 200 1.82 -16.93 -5.17
C GLU A 200 1.56 -16.73 -6.67
N ILE A 201 2.06 -17.66 -7.46
CA ILE A 201 1.92 -17.62 -8.92
C ILE A 201 0.74 -18.49 -9.29
N HIS A 202 -0.27 -17.84 -9.86
CA HIS A 202 -1.44 -18.49 -10.39
C HIS A 202 -1.31 -18.61 -11.90
N LYS A 203 -1.67 -19.78 -12.44
CA LYS A 203 -1.72 -20.03 -13.88
C LYS A 203 -3.16 -20.01 -14.39
N THR A 204 -3.38 -19.39 -15.54
CA THR A 204 -4.66 -19.48 -16.25
C THR A 204 -4.71 -20.75 -17.11
N LYS A 205 -5.85 -20.99 -17.77
CA LYS A 205 -5.99 -22.11 -18.72
C LYS A 205 -5.10 -21.95 -19.96
N ASP A 206 -4.71 -20.72 -20.28
CA ASP A 206 -3.90 -20.37 -21.45
C ASP A 206 -2.40 -20.24 -21.12
N ASP A 207 -1.95 -20.80 -19.99
CA ASP A 207 -0.57 -20.73 -19.47
C ASP A 207 -0.04 -19.31 -19.22
N GLU A 208 -0.94 -18.35 -19.02
CA GLU A 208 -0.59 -17.03 -18.50
C GLU A 208 -0.39 -17.09 -16.99
N GLU A 209 0.49 -16.23 -16.48
CA GLU A 209 0.80 -16.17 -15.06
C GLU A 209 0.31 -14.85 -14.47
N TRP A 210 -0.29 -14.91 -13.29
CA TRP A 210 -0.59 -13.72 -12.51
C TRP A 210 -0.26 -13.91 -11.03
N SER A 211 -0.03 -12.80 -10.35
CA SER A 211 0.26 -12.76 -8.92
C SER A 211 -0.17 -11.42 -8.31
N MET A 212 -0.34 -11.44 -7.00
CA MET A 212 -0.67 -10.28 -6.18
C MET A 212 0.16 -10.29 -4.91
N SER A 213 0.48 -9.11 -4.41
CA SER A 213 1.52 -8.98 -3.39
C SER A 213 1.33 -7.75 -2.52
N CYS A 214 1.73 -7.88 -1.26
CA CYS A 214 1.80 -6.81 -0.27
C CYS A 214 3.23 -6.74 0.26
N TYR A 215 3.91 -5.63 -0.01
CA TYR A 215 5.18 -5.29 0.61
C TYR A 215 4.92 -4.30 1.74
N ILE A 216 5.03 -4.79 2.97
CA ILE A 216 4.63 -4.11 4.19
C ILE A 216 5.90 -3.54 4.83
N ILE A 217 5.88 -2.26 5.17
CA ILE A 217 7.00 -1.54 5.78
C ILE A 217 6.49 -1.00 7.10
N GLU A 218 7.20 -1.27 8.18
CA GLU A 218 6.80 -0.83 9.51
C GLU A 218 8.01 -0.39 10.34
N PRO A 219 7.84 0.58 11.25
CA PRO A 219 8.89 0.94 12.19
C PRO A 219 9.25 -0.22 13.11
N PHE A 220 10.52 -0.29 13.49
CA PHE A 220 10.97 -1.11 14.60
C PHE A 220 11.94 -0.32 15.47
N PHE A 221 11.84 -0.52 16.78
CA PHE A 221 12.81 0.00 17.72
C PHE A 221 13.82 -1.10 18.00
N LYS A 222 15.11 -0.78 17.79
CA LYS A 222 16.22 -1.63 18.22
C LYS A 222 16.37 -1.58 19.73
#